data_AF-A0A6P0SCH1-F1
#
_entry.id   AF-A0A6P0SCH1-F1
#
_cell.length_a   1.000
_cell.length_b   1.000
_cell.length_c   1.000
_cell.angle_alpha   90.00
_cell.angle_beta   90.00
_cell.angle_gamma   90.00
#
_symmetry.space_group_name_H-M   'P 1'
#
loop_
_entity.id
_entity.type
_entity.pdbx_description
1 polymer ?
#
loop_
_entity_poly.entity_id
_entity_poly.type
_entity_poly.pdbx_seq_one_letter_code
_entity_poly.pdbx_strand_id
1 'polypeptide(L)' 'MDADELLANYAAGGRAFRFANLSGVNLHDIKLSGANLYFANLSDAKL' A
#
# COMPACT_ATOMS: atom_id res chain seq x y z
N MET A 1 1.10 2.16 8.04
CA MET A 1 2.12 1.19 7.62
C MET A 1 3.11 1.93 6.76
N ASP A 2 4.38 1.54 6.78
CA ASP A 2 5.37 2.04 5.84
C ASP A 2 5.45 1.17 4.58
N ALA A 3 6.38 1.49 3.68
CA ALA A 3 6.59 0.76 2.43
C ALA A 3 7.05 -0.69 2.67
N ASP A 4 7.86 -0.94 3.70
CA ASP A 4 8.42 -2.25 3.99
C ASP A 4 7.35 -3.18 4.57
N GLU A 5 6.52 -2.68 5.48
CA GLU A 5 5.36 -3.40 6.00
C GLU A 5 4.35 -3.74 4.90
N LEU A 6 4.10 -2.78 4.00
CA LEU A 6 3.22 -2.97 2.84
C LEU A 6 3.75 -4.07 1.91
N LEU A 7 5.04 -4.03 1.59
CA LEU A 7 5.71 -5.03 0.76
C LEU A 7 5.73 -6.41 1.41
N ALA A 8 6.05 -6.50 2.69
CA ALA A 8 6.07 -7.76 3.44
C ALA A 8 4.68 -8.42 3.47
N ASN A 9 3.64 -7.63 3.74
CA ASN A 9 2.26 -8.11 3.73
C ASN A 9 1.83 -8.58 2.32
N TYR A 10 2.17 -7.79 1.29
CA TYR A 10 1.88 -8.16 -0.10
C TYR A 10 2.61 -9.44 -0.54
N ALA A 11 3.88 -9.59 -0.17
CA ALA A 11 4.70 -10.77 -0.44
C ALA A 11 4.16 -12.02 0.26
N ALA A 12 3.55 -11.87 1.43
CA ALA A 12 2.85 -12.94 2.14
C ALA A 12 1.48 -13.32 1.51
N GLY A 13 1.11 -12.70 0.39
CA GLY A 13 -0.17 -12.94 -0.30
C GLY A 13 -1.30 -12.02 0.17
N GLY A 14 -1.01 -11.06 1.04
CA GLY A 14 -1.99 -10.06 1.45
C GLY A 14 -2.45 -9.20 0.27
N ARG A 15 -3.76 -9.09 0.12
CA ARG A 15 -4.41 -8.23 -0.89
C ARG A 15 -5.42 -7.27 -0.28
N ALA A 16 -5.65 -7.33 1.02
CA ALA A 16 -6.61 -6.48 1.71
C ALA A 16 -5.92 -5.29 2.38
N PHE A 17 -5.85 -4.15 1.68
CA PHE A 17 -5.30 -2.89 2.17
C PHE A 17 -6.37 -1.80 2.24
N ARG A 18 -7.63 -2.22 2.37
CA ARG A 18 -8.76 -1.31 2.52
C ARG A 18 -8.58 -0.48 3.78
N PHE A 19 -8.85 0.82 3.70
CA PHE A 19 -8.67 1.77 4.80
C PHE A 19 -7.22 1.89 5.34
N ALA A 20 -6.22 1.34 4.63
CA ALA A 20 -4.83 1.45 5.07
C ALA A 20 -4.38 2.92 5.07
N ASN A 21 -3.65 3.33 6.11
CA ASN A 21 -2.97 4.61 6.08
C ASN A 21 -1.62 4.46 5.36
N LEU A 22 -1.56 4.96 4.13
CA LEU A 22 -0.40 4.99 3.24
C LEU A 22 0.03 6.45 2.97
N SER A 23 -0.36 7.39 3.83
CA SER A 23 -0.03 8.79 3.65
C SER A 23 1.49 9.00 3.65
N GLY A 24 2.01 9.74 2.68
CA GLY A 24 3.45 10.01 2.57
C GLY A 24 4.30 8.82 2.11
N VAL A 25 3.71 7.65 1.88
CA VAL A 25 4.45 6.45 1.46
C VAL A 25 4.90 6.61 0.00
N ASN A 26 6.14 6.19 -0.29
CA ASN A 26 6.63 6.12 -1.67
C ASN A 26 6.16 4.82 -2.33
N LEU A 27 5.19 4.92 -3.24
CA LEU A 27 4.58 3.81 -3.99
C LEU A 27 5.06 3.73 -5.45
N HIS A 28 5.88 4.68 -5.93
CA HIS A 28 6.37 4.80 -7.32
C HIS A 28 6.81 3.46 -7.95
N ASP A 29 7.54 2.62 -7.20
CA ASP A 29 8.07 1.34 -7.69
C ASP A 29 7.33 0.11 -7.12
N ILE A 30 6.29 0.32 -6.32
CA ILE A 30 5.61 -0.77 -5.61
C ILE A 30 4.51 -1.37 -6.50
N LYS A 31 4.73 -2.62 -6.91
CA LYS A 31 3.75 -3.39 -7.70
C LYS A 31 2.69 -4.02 -6.79
N LEU A 32 1.57 -3.34 -6.61
CA LEU A 32 0.42 -3.80 -5.82
C LEU A 32 -0.72 -4.34 -6.70
N SER A 33 -0.42 -5.06 -7.78
CA SER A 33 -1.45 -5.58 -8.70
C SER A 33 -2.44 -6.50 -7.97
N GLY A 34 -3.74 -6.19 -8.09
CA GLY A 34 -4.80 -6.93 -7.40
C GLY A 34 -4.93 -6.63 -5.90
N ALA A 35 -4.16 -5.68 -5.36
CA ALA A 35 -4.38 -5.15 -4.03
C ALA A 35 -5.69 -4.34 -3.98
N ASN A 36 -6.49 -4.58 -2.94
CA ASN A 36 -7.65 -3.78 -2.62
C ASN A 36 -7.22 -2.61 -1.75
N LEU A 37 -7.07 -1.43 -2.36
CA LEU A 37 -6.74 -0.15 -1.72
C LEU A 37 -7.98 0.73 -1.48
N TYR A 38 -9.18 0.14 -1.47
CA TYR A 38 -10.42 0.91 -1.34
C TYR A 38 -10.44 1.68 -0.01
N PHE A 39 -10.73 2.98 -0.06
CA PHE A 39 -10.65 3.92 1.06
C PHE A 39 -9.28 4.03 1.75
N ALA A 40 -8.18 3.55 1.14
CA ALA A 40 -6.85 3.80 1.67
C ALA A 40 -6.54 5.30 1.67
N ASN A 41 -5.90 5.79 2.73
CA ASN A 41 -5.41 7.16 2.77
C ASN A 41 -4.10 7.23 1.97
N LEU A 42 -4.16 7.88 0.81
CA LEU A 42 -3.02 8.09 -0.10
C LEU A 42 -2.55 9.56 -0.11
N SER A 43 -2.96 10.36 0.88
CA SER A 43 -2.54 11.76 1.00
C SER A 43 -1.01 11.86 1.01
N ASP A 44 -0.45 12.71 0.16
CA ASP A 44 1.01 12.90 0.02
C ASP A 44 1.81 11.64 -0.38
N ALA A 45 1.15 10.55 -0.77
CA ALA A 45 1.85 9.38 -1.30
C ALA A 45 2.52 9.73 -2.65
N LYS A 46 3.73 9.22 -2.86
CA LYS A 46 4.43 9.35 -4.16
C LYS A 46 4.00 8.17 -5.03
N LEU A 47 3.41 8.44 -6.20
CA LEU A 47 2.89 7.44 -7.13
C LEU A 47 3.77 7.25 -8.35
#